data_AF-A0A419J3S5-F1
#
_entry.id   AF-A0A419J3S5-F1
#
_cell.length_a   1.000
_cell.length_b   1.000
_cell.length_c   1.000
_cell.angle_alpha   90.00
_cell.angle_beta   90.00
_cell.angle_gamma   90.00
#
_symmetry.space_group_name_H-M   'P 1'
#
loop_
_entity.id
_entity.type
_entity.pdbx_description
1 polymer ?
#
loop_
_entity_poly.entity_id
_entity_poly.type
_entity_poly.pdbx_seq_one_letter_code
_entity_poly.pdbx_strand_id
1 'polypeptide(L)'
;MKKYSQEEIEGLITCKKRITDPPRKEMKADRGSLRNDIQLESLDGKMGFAVFMRINERFPENFSIGLNFIPRDEPGSFCLVRYNGPHGEYVNAPIEEGQPHFGYHIHSAKAELIEAGLLPEKYAEITERYASYKEA
;
A
#
# COMPACT_ATOMS: atom_id res chain seq x y z
N MET A 1 -1.56 13.92 -12.93
CA MET A 1 -2.26 12.81 -12.27
C MET A 1 -3.73 13.09 -12.37
N LYS A 2 -4.49 12.14 -12.91
CA LYS A 2 -5.94 12.16 -12.96
C LYS A 2 -6.50 12.34 -11.54
N LYS A 3 -7.63 13.04 -11.43
CA LYS A 3 -8.38 13.13 -10.18
C LYS A 3 -9.21 11.85 -10.00
N TYR A 4 -9.23 11.33 -8.79
CA TYR A 4 -10.03 10.16 -8.42
C TYR A 4 -10.97 10.56 -7.29
N SER A 5 -12.24 10.17 -7.38
CA SER A 5 -13.15 10.24 -6.25
C SER A 5 -12.79 9.19 -5.20
N GLN A 6 -13.23 9.38 -3.96
CA GLN A 6 -13.01 8.38 -2.91
C GLN A 6 -13.69 7.05 -3.26
N GLU A 7 -14.87 7.09 -3.87
CA GLU A 7 -15.59 5.90 -4.36
C GLU A 7 -14.81 5.17 -5.46
N GLU A 8 -14.17 5.89 -6.39
CA GLU A 8 -13.32 5.28 -7.41
C GLU A 8 -12.11 4.57 -6.78
N ILE A 9 -11.46 5.20 -5.78
CA ILE A 9 -10.33 4.60 -5.05
C ILE A 9 -10.77 3.32 -4.34
N GLU A 10 -11.91 3.35 -3.64
CA GLU A 10 -12.47 2.18 -2.97
C GLU A 10 -12.84 1.07 -3.96
N GLY A 11 -13.39 1.43 -5.12
CA GLY A 11 -13.61 0.53 -6.24
C GLY A 11 -12.31 -0.11 -6.74
N LEU A 12 -11.23 0.66 -6.86
CA LEU A 12 -9.91 0.14 -7.25
C LEU A 12 -9.35 -0.84 -6.21
N ILE A 13 -9.50 -0.56 -4.92
CA ILE A 13 -9.07 -1.45 -3.83
C ILE A 13 -9.85 -2.77 -3.88
N THR A 14 -11.18 -2.69 -3.98
CA THR A 14 -12.08 -3.83 -3.80
C THR A 14 -12.36 -4.64 -5.07
N CYS A 15 -12.03 -4.11 -6.26
CA CYS A 15 -12.30 -4.83 -7.50
C CYS A 15 -11.58 -6.18 -7.55
N LYS A 16 -12.21 -7.14 -8.22
CA LYS A 16 -11.60 -8.45 -8.47
C LYS A 16 -10.41 -8.30 -9.42
N LYS A 17 -9.30 -8.95 -9.06
CA LYS A 17 -8.04 -8.92 -9.78
C LYS A 17 -7.59 -10.34 -10.09
N ARG A 18 -6.83 -10.52 -11.18
CA ARG A 18 -6.10 -11.76 -11.48
C ARG A 18 -4.60 -11.50 -11.41
N ILE A 19 -3.85 -12.54 -11.05
CA ILE A 19 -2.38 -12.51 -11.07
C ILE A 19 -1.91 -12.63 -12.52
N THR A 20 -1.04 -11.71 -12.95
CA THR A 20 -0.38 -11.74 -14.25
C THR A 20 1.09 -12.15 -14.12
N ASP A 21 1.72 -11.83 -13.00
CA ASP A 21 3.06 -12.32 -12.62
C ASP A 21 3.05 -12.75 -11.15
N PRO A 22 3.21 -14.05 -10.84
CA PRO A 22 3.11 -14.54 -9.48
C PRO A 22 4.33 -14.13 -8.62
N PRO A 23 4.20 -14.16 -7.29
CA PRO A 23 5.33 -13.91 -6.42
C PRO A 23 6.43 -14.95 -6.61
N ARG A 24 7.66 -14.58 -6.27
CA ARG A 24 8.76 -15.53 -6.16
C ARG A 24 8.44 -16.55 -5.07
N LYS A 25 8.92 -17.79 -5.27
CA LYS A 25 8.85 -18.86 -4.26
C LYS A 25 9.53 -18.46 -2.95
N GLU A 26 10.66 -17.75 -3.05
CA GLU A 26 11.42 -17.21 -1.92
C GLU A 26 11.60 -15.71 -2.07
N MET A 27 11.48 -14.97 -0.97
CA MET A 27 11.74 -13.53 -0.95
C MET A 27 13.23 -13.27 -1.15
N LYS A 28 13.56 -12.17 -1.83
CA LYS A 28 14.95 -11.81 -2.11
C LYS A 28 15.41 -10.72 -1.13
N ALA A 29 16.56 -10.91 -0.49
CA ALA A 29 17.21 -9.84 0.27
C ALA A 29 17.65 -8.69 -0.66
N ASP A 30 17.23 -7.47 -0.34
CA ASP A 30 17.62 -6.24 -1.02
C ASP A 30 17.60 -5.06 -0.05
N ARG A 31 18.78 -4.46 0.16
CA ARG A 31 18.99 -3.27 1.00
C ARG A 31 18.43 -3.41 2.42
N GLY A 32 18.66 -4.55 3.08
CA GLY A 32 18.24 -4.80 4.46
C GLY A 32 16.75 -5.17 4.60
N SER A 33 16.10 -5.55 3.51
CA SER A 33 14.74 -6.10 3.53
C SER A 33 14.64 -7.32 2.64
N LEU A 34 13.88 -8.33 3.08
CA LEU A 34 13.36 -9.37 2.21
C LEU A 34 12.23 -8.78 1.37
N ARG A 35 12.27 -8.99 0.06
CA ARG A 35 11.32 -8.41 -0.89
C ARG A 35 10.68 -9.43 -1.81
N ASN A 36 9.41 -9.22 -2.09
CA ASN A 36 8.66 -9.96 -3.09
C ASN A 36 7.58 -9.06 -3.70
N ASP A 37 7.14 -9.37 -4.91
CA ASP A 37 6.20 -8.54 -5.65
C ASP A 37 5.23 -9.44 -6.45
N ILE A 38 4.05 -8.92 -6.76
CA ILE A 38 3.05 -9.61 -7.59
C ILE A 38 2.51 -8.60 -8.59
N GLN A 39 2.46 -8.94 -9.87
CA GLN A 39 1.73 -8.13 -10.85
C GLN A 39 0.31 -8.65 -10.99
N LEU A 40 -0.65 -7.73 -11.02
CA LEU A 40 -2.06 -8.03 -11.15
C LEU A 40 -2.70 -7.14 -12.21
N GLU A 41 -3.87 -7.57 -12.68
CA GLU A 41 -4.77 -6.72 -13.44
C GLU A 41 -6.23 -6.98 -13.09
N SER A 42 -7.11 -6.03 -13.40
CA SER A 42 -8.56 -6.24 -13.29
C SER A 42 -9.04 -7.37 -14.19
N LEU A 43 -10.19 -7.98 -13.86
CA LEU A 43 -10.71 -9.10 -14.66
C LEU A 43 -10.97 -8.73 -16.14
N ASP A 44 -11.32 -7.49 -16.42
CA ASP A 44 -11.48 -6.99 -17.79
C ASP A 44 -10.16 -6.54 -18.45
N GLY A 45 -9.03 -6.62 -17.73
CA GLY A 45 -7.72 -6.23 -18.21
C GLY A 45 -7.55 -4.73 -18.46
N LYS A 46 -8.44 -3.86 -17.96
CA LYS A 46 -8.33 -2.40 -18.17
C LYS A 46 -7.45 -1.70 -17.15
N MET A 47 -7.27 -2.28 -15.96
CA MET A 47 -6.57 -1.67 -14.84
C MET A 47 -5.37 -2.53 -14.44
N GLY A 48 -4.20 -1.92 -14.26
CA GLY A 48 -2.99 -2.58 -13.78
C GLY A 48 -2.80 -2.36 -12.28
N PHE A 49 -2.22 -3.34 -11.59
CA PHE A 49 -1.86 -3.21 -10.18
C PHE A 49 -0.56 -3.96 -9.88
N ALA A 50 0.11 -3.58 -8.81
CA ALA A 50 1.24 -4.33 -8.28
C ALA A 50 1.12 -4.44 -6.76
N VAL A 51 1.31 -5.63 -6.22
CA VAL A 51 1.53 -5.82 -4.79
C VAL A 51 3.03 -5.81 -4.55
N PHE A 52 3.48 -5.06 -3.54
CA PHE A 52 4.84 -5.15 -3.02
C PHE A 52 4.80 -5.67 -1.59
N MET A 53 5.77 -6.51 -1.24
CA MET A 53 5.97 -7.06 0.10
C MET A 53 7.40 -6.79 0.52
N ARG A 54 7.58 -6.25 1.72
CA ARG A 54 8.89 -5.93 2.30
C ARG A 54 8.89 -6.32 3.77
N ILE A 55 9.92 -7.04 4.20
CA ILE A 55 10.14 -7.39 5.61
C ILE A 55 11.54 -6.95 5.97
N ASN A 56 11.72 -6.16 7.02
CA ASN A 56 13.05 -5.81 7.49
C ASN A 56 13.79 -7.09 7.95
N GLU A 57 15.06 -7.24 7.54
CA GLU A 57 15.83 -8.45 7.81
C GLU A 57 16.20 -8.63 9.30
N ARG A 58 16.21 -7.54 10.08
CA ARG A 58 16.56 -7.55 11.51
C ARG A 58 15.35 -7.47 12.42
N PHE A 59 14.29 -6.79 11.98
CA PHE A 59 13.08 -6.53 12.75
C PHE A 59 11.87 -7.00 11.94
N PRO A 60 11.52 -8.29 11.91
CA PRO A 60 10.44 -8.81 11.07
C PRO A 60 9.06 -8.18 11.34
N GLU A 61 8.85 -7.61 12.52
CA GLU A 61 7.69 -6.79 12.87
C GLU A 61 7.63 -5.50 12.04
N ASN A 62 8.76 -4.99 11.55
CA ASN A 62 8.82 -3.88 10.61
C ASN A 62 8.68 -4.43 9.18
N PHE A 63 7.45 -4.41 8.69
CA PHE A 63 7.12 -4.83 7.34
C PHE A 63 6.17 -3.84 6.67
N SER A 64 6.08 -3.96 5.34
CA SER A 64 5.11 -3.26 4.51
C SER A 64 4.57 -4.19 3.43
N ILE A 65 3.25 -4.26 3.32
CA ILE A 65 2.54 -4.94 2.23
C ILE A 65 1.62 -3.91 1.60
N GLY A 66 1.81 -3.57 0.32
CA GLY A 66 1.01 -2.52 -0.31
C GLY A 66 0.50 -2.91 -1.69
N LEU A 67 -0.66 -2.38 -2.03
CA LEU A 67 -1.30 -2.50 -3.34
C LEU A 67 -1.17 -1.16 -4.07
N ASN A 68 -0.40 -1.15 -5.15
CA ASN A 68 -0.30 -0.02 -6.05
C ASN A 68 -1.31 -0.15 -7.19
N PHE A 69 -1.92 0.97 -7.56
CA PHE A 69 -2.62 1.14 -8.83
C PHE A 69 -1.65 1.66 -9.89
N ILE A 70 -1.73 1.08 -11.09
CA ILE A 70 -0.95 1.46 -12.26
C ILE A 70 -1.96 1.82 -13.36
N PRO A 71 -2.28 3.12 -13.52
CA PRO A 71 -3.13 3.59 -14.61
C PRO A 71 -2.54 3.17 -15.95
N ARG A 72 -3.38 2.79 -16.91
CA ARG A 72 -2.93 2.45 -18.28
C ARG A 72 -2.87 3.67 -19.20
N ASP A 73 -3.61 4.71 -18.84
CA ASP A 73 -3.82 5.94 -19.59
C ASP A 73 -2.92 7.09 -19.15
N GLU A 74 -2.20 6.97 -18.02
CA GLU A 74 -1.22 7.95 -17.56
C GLU A 74 0.05 7.28 -16.99
N PRO A 75 1.23 7.91 -17.11
CA PRO A 75 2.46 7.37 -16.54
C PRO A 75 2.43 7.40 -15.01
N GLY A 76 3.06 6.40 -14.41
CA GLY A 76 3.28 6.31 -12.97
C GLY A 76 2.40 5.29 -12.27
N SER A 77 2.44 5.33 -10.94
CA SER A 77 1.66 4.47 -10.07
C SER A 77 1.51 5.14 -8.72
N PHE A 78 0.47 4.80 -7.97
CA PHE A 78 0.34 5.23 -6.58
C PHE A 78 -0.21 4.11 -5.70
N CYS A 79 0.08 4.20 -4.40
CA CYS A 79 -0.35 3.21 -3.43
C CYS A 79 -1.83 3.46 -3.05
N LEU A 80 -2.66 2.44 -3.19
CA LEU A 80 -4.07 2.48 -2.78
C LEU A 80 -4.24 2.18 -1.30
N VAL A 81 -3.54 1.15 -0.82
CA VAL A 81 -3.58 0.69 0.56
C VAL A 81 -2.24 0.05 0.91
N ARG A 82 -1.74 0.29 2.13
CA ARG A 82 -0.51 -0.33 2.63
C ARG A 82 -0.67 -0.74 4.09
N TYR A 83 -0.50 -2.03 4.34
CA TYR A 83 -0.49 -2.66 5.65
C TYR A 83 0.94 -2.62 6.18
N ASN A 84 1.13 -2.00 7.34
CA ASN A 84 2.42 -1.84 7.96
C ASN A 84 2.45 -2.47 9.34
N GLY A 85 3.60 -3.04 9.66
CA GLY A 85 3.98 -3.28 11.03
C GLY A 85 4.57 -2.03 11.71
N PRO A 86 4.84 -2.09 13.02
CA PRO A 86 5.40 -0.97 13.76
C PRO A 86 6.78 -0.56 13.20
N HIS A 87 6.95 0.72 12.87
CA HIS A 87 8.21 1.23 12.32
C HIS A 87 8.61 2.62 12.87
N GLY A 88 8.35 2.85 14.15
CA GLY A 88 8.61 4.13 14.83
C GLY A 88 7.42 5.08 14.75
N GLU A 89 7.70 6.36 14.97
CA GLU A 89 6.67 7.41 15.00
C GLU A 89 6.05 7.62 13.62
N TYR A 90 4.72 7.62 13.56
CA TYR A 90 3.96 8.05 12.39
C TYR A 90 2.90 9.08 12.77
N VAL A 91 2.77 10.13 11.95
CA VAL A 91 1.79 11.21 12.14
C VAL A 91 1.04 11.43 10.83
N ASN A 92 -0.28 11.60 10.91
CA ASN A 92 -1.18 11.87 9.80
C ASN A 92 -1.10 13.31 9.24
N ALA A 93 0.00 14.03 9.46
CA ALA A 93 0.15 15.39 8.96
C ALA A 93 0.19 15.42 7.42
N PRO A 94 -0.54 16.31 6.73
CA PRO A 94 -1.25 17.48 7.26
C PRO A 94 -2.76 17.26 7.53
N ILE A 95 -3.27 16.02 7.46
CA ILE A 95 -4.71 15.73 7.68
C ILE A 95 -5.06 15.85 9.16
N GLU A 96 -4.26 15.21 10.02
CA GLU A 96 -4.41 15.26 11.47
C GLU A 96 -3.03 15.57 12.08
N GLU A 97 -2.91 16.73 12.71
CA GLU A 97 -1.69 17.13 13.41
C GLU A 97 -1.72 16.67 14.88
N GLY A 98 -0.56 16.23 15.40
CA GLY A 98 -0.34 16.15 16.84
C GLY A 98 -0.69 14.83 17.56
N GLN A 99 -1.08 13.77 16.85
CA GLN A 99 -1.30 12.45 17.45
C GLN A 99 -0.43 11.37 16.78
N PRO A 100 0.83 11.18 17.23
CA PRO A 100 1.66 10.13 16.70
C PRO A 100 1.16 8.74 17.11
N HIS A 101 1.34 7.76 16.25
CA HIS A 101 1.18 6.35 16.57
C HIS A 101 2.42 5.51 16.23
N PHE A 102 2.55 4.38 16.92
CA PHE A 102 3.73 3.50 16.87
C PHE A 102 3.37 2.03 16.57
N GLY A 103 2.08 1.70 16.52
CA GLY A 103 1.59 0.34 16.35
C GLY A 103 1.48 -0.10 14.90
N TYR A 104 0.88 -1.28 14.71
CA TYR A 104 0.40 -1.75 13.42
C TYR A 104 -0.62 -0.75 12.86
N HIS A 105 -0.52 -0.45 11.58
CA HIS A 105 -1.37 0.57 10.97
C HIS A 105 -1.56 0.34 9.47
N ILE A 106 -2.69 0.82 8.96
CA ILE A 106 -3.06 0.71 7.55
C ILE A 106 -3.08 2.11 6.95
N HIS A 107 -2.21 2.33 5.98
CA HIS A 107 -2.27 3.48 5.10
C HIS A 107 -3.35 3.31 4.05
N SER A 108 -4.09 4.38 3.75
CA SER A 108 -5.14 4.37 2.74
C SER A 108 -5.08 5.60 1.85
N ALA A 109 -5.26 5.40 0.55
CA ALA A 109 -5.37 6.48 -0.41
C ALA A 109 -6.58 7.36 -0.12
N LYS A 110 -6.37 8.69 -0.09
CA LYS A 110 -7.44 9.69 0.03
C LYS A 110 -7.50 10.57 -1.20
N ALA A 111 -8.71 10.77 -1.73
CA ALA A 111 -8.95 11.63 -2.89
C ALA A 111 -8.40 13.06 -2.67
N GLU A 112 -8.66 13.64 -1.50
CA GLU A 112 -8.20 15.00 -1.13
C GLU A 112 -6.66 15.13 -1.14
N LEU A 113 -5.93 14.07 -0.80
CA LEU A 113 -4.46 14.06 -0.84
C LEU A 113 -3.95 14.05 -2.29
N ILE A 114 -4.59 13.26 -3.16
CA ILE A 114 -4.29 13.26 -4.60
C ILE A 114 -4.53 14.66 -5.18
N GLU A 115 -5.68 15.26 -4.86
CA GLU A 115 -6.02 16.60 -5.35
C GLU A 115 -5.06 17.69 -4.85
N ALA A 116 -4.56 17.55 -3.61
CA ALA A 116 -3.55 18.42 -3.03
C ALA A 116 -2.12 18.15 -3.55
N GLY A 117 -1.92 17.14 -4.42
CA GLY A 117 -0.60 16.76 -4.94
C GLY A 117 0.31 16.11 -3.88
N LEU A 118 -0.28 15.57 -2.82
CA LEU A 118 0.41 14.85 -1.75
C LEU A 118 0.44 13.34 -2.04
N LEU A 119 1.25 12.60 -1.26
CA LEU A 119 1.25 11.13 -1.33
C LEU A 119 -0.16 10.60 -1.03
N PRO A 120 -0.78 9.81 -1.93
CA PRO A 120 -2.18 9.43 -1.76
C PRO A 120 -2.43 8.67 -0.47
N GLU A 121 -1.53 7.75 -0.10
CA GLU A 121 -1.64 6.88 1.08
C GLU A 121 -1.08 7.48 2.38
N LYS A 122 -0.94 8.81 2.45
CA LYS A 122 -0.38 9.47 3.63
C LYS A 122 -1.27 9.36 4.88
N TYR A 123 -2.56 9.13 4.72
CA TYR A 123 -3.44 8.86 5.86
C TYR A 123 -3.26 7.42 6.35
N ALA A 124 -3.08 7.22 7.66
CA ALA A 124 -2.96 5.92 8.29
C ALA A 124 -3.84 5.80 9.55
N GLU A 125 -4.35 4.60 9.80
CA GLU A 125 -5.12 4.26 11.00
C GLU A 125 -4.46 3.09 11.74
N ILE A 126 -4.38 3.18 13.07
CA ILE A 126 -3.94 2.06 13.91
C ILE A 126 -4.90 0.88 13.72
N THR A 127 -4.38 -0.34 13.74
CA THR A 127 -5.19 -1.53 13.59
C THR A 127 -4.78 -2.65 14.54
N GLU A 128 -5.78 -3.43 14.95
CA GLU A 128 -5.61 -4.69 15.69
C GLU A 128 -5.95 -5.92 14.81
N ARG A 129 -6.20 -5.70 13.52
CA ARG A 129 -6.64 -6.76 12.59
C ARG A 129 -5.55 -7.79 12.27
N TYR A 130 -4.30 -7.45 12.51
CA TYR A 130 -3.13 -8.29 12.36
C TYR A 130 -2.05 -7.84 13.35
N ALA A 131 -1.16 -8.75 13.70
CA ALA A 131 0.00 -8.50 14.56
C ALA A 131 1.30 -9.09 13.97
N SER A 132 1.30 -9.46 12.68
CA SER A 132 2.48 -9.98 11.99
C SER A 132 2.36 -9.88 10.47
N TYR A 133 3.49 -10.01 9.77
CA TYR A 133 3.53 -10.06 8.30
C TYR A 133 2.68 -11.19 7.70
N LYS A 134 2.54 -12.33 8.40
CA LYS A 134 1.80 -13.49 7.88
C LYS A 134 0.28 -13.32 8.00
N GLU A 135 -0.16 -12.50 8.95
CA GLU A 135 -1.58 -12.22 9.20
C GLU A 135 -2.09 -11.04 8.38
N ALA A 136 -1.22 -10.06 8.09
CA ALA A 136 -1.50 -8.92 7.24
C ALA A 136 -1.73 -9.34 5.77
#